data_AF-A0A9R0Z519-F1
#
_entry.id   AF-A0A9R0Z519-F1
#
_cell.length_a   1.000
_cell.length_b   1.000
_cell.length_c   1.000
_cell.angle_alpha   90.00
_cell.angle_beta   90.00
_cell.angle_gamma   90.00
#
_symmetry.space_group_name_H-M   'P 1'
#
loop_
_entity.id
_entity.type
_entity.pdbx_description
1 polymer ?
#
loop_
_entity_poly.entity_id
_entity_poly.type
_entity_poly.pdbx_seq_one_letter_code
_entity_poly.pdbx_strand_id
1 'polypeptide(L)'
;MNNRILSGRDTGALTRGYVNKLRIAVPGKPGFKAFVNATSHNVSGYCIDIFEAAAKKLPHVLRYEFVVVDGSYDELVRNVCSGIYDAVVGDITITAEQAVDVDFTMPYTESGVSLLVLTENDSKPAIEWVFLKPLTTQLWLALVGGFFFTGLVVWMIEFPRNPEYQGSSLRQCSTALYFSFSTLTFSHGQIIRSPLSKIVVVIWCFVVLVIVQSYTASLSSILTAKRLRPSVTDLEQLLSNGDYIGHQSGSLVQSVLKKRGFNVNRLNAYTNKTEYAEALRKGSKNGGVSAIVDEIPYITSFLSDPKYHNEFQMVNRIYKTPGLGFVFPKESQLVHDLSVAILELTFGAEGSQIEEKWLGKATPLPSYGMPNTDATPLTLQSFSGLFIITSSEGDGGSEGHGGSGPLQNGTGNRSMANQPHREARNVNPQGVNGIGESPGDVEPNDSLPEHAILIEMNTR
;
A
#
# COMPACT_ATOMS: atom_id res chain seq x y z
N MET A 1 -5.54 -47.94 -42.82
CA MET A 1 -6.65 -47.43 -41.99
C MET A 1 -6.05 -46.43 -41.01
N ASN A 2 -6.47 -45.16 -40.92
CA ASN A 2 -7.46 -44.42 -41.71
C ASN A 2 -6.96 -42.99 -41.99
N ASN A 3 -6.83 -42.61 -43.27
CA ASN A 3 -6.75 -41.19 -43.62
C ASN A 3 -8.16 -40.59 -43.54
N ARG A 4 -8.42 -39.73 -42.56
CA ARG A 4 -9.52 -38.75 -42.68
C ARG A 4 -8.96 -37.48 -43.28
N ILE A 5 -9.15 -37.34 -44.60
CA ILE A 5 -9.01 -36.07 -45.30
C ILE A 5 -10.01 -35.12 -44.65
N LEU A 6 -9.53 -34.09 -43.95
CA LEU A 6 -10.37 -32.96 -43.59
C LEU A 6 -10.64 -32.19 -44.87
N SER A 7 -11.93 -32.04 -45.20
CA SER A 7 -12.39 -31.33 -46.39
C SER A 7 -11.80 -29.92 -46.42
N GLY A 8 -11.55 -29.40 -47.63
CA GLY A 8 -11.10 -28.03 -47.81
C GLY A 8 -12.02 -27.07 -47.06
N ARG A 9 -11.44 -26.31 -46.13
CA ARG A 9 -12.11 -25.14 -45.56
C ARG A 9 -12.09 -24.10 -46.67
N ASP A 10 -13.24 -23.84 -47.29
CA ASP A 10 -13.33 -22.90 -48.40
C ASP A 10 -12.72 -21.57 -47.99
N THR A 11 -11.56 -21.26 -48.58
CA THR A 11 -11.03 -19.90 -48.62
C THR A 11 -11.97 -19.11 -49.52
N GLY A 12 -13.06 -18.62 -48.93
CA GLY A 12 -14.04 -17.77 -49.60
C GLY A 12 -13.31 -16.57 -50.18
N ALA A 13 -12.97 -16.66 -51.47
CA ALA A 13 -12.01 -15.78 -52.08
C ALA A 13 -12.55 -14.36 -52.03
N LEU A 14 -11.84 -13.46 -51.33
CA LEU A 14 -12.16 -12.04 -51.23
C LEU A 14 -12.43 -11.50 -52.65
N THR A 15 -13.71 -11.35 -52.98
CA THR A 15 -14.12 -11.21 -54.38
C THR A 15 -13.54 -9.93 -54.93
N ARG A 16 -12.84 -10.06 -56.07
CA ARG A 16 -11.87 -9.09 -56.61
C ARG A 16 -12.50 -7.74 -57.01
N GLY A 17 -12.82 -6.92 -56.01
CA GLY A 17 -13.39 -5.58 -56.17
C GLY A 17 -13.21 -4.77 -54.89
N TYR A 18 -12.34 -3.76 -54.95
CA TYR A 18 -12.02 -2.81 -53.88
C TYR A 18 -11.59 -3.42 -52.53
N VAL A 19 -10.28 -3.37 -52.24
CA VAL A 19 -9.77 -3.46 -50.86
C VAL A 19 -10.13 -2.15 -50.16
N ASN A 20 -11.37 -2.05 -49.70
CA ASN A 20 -11.84 -0.90 -48.92
C ASN A 20 -11.03 -0.78 -47.63
N LYS A 21 -10.72 0.46 -47.28
CA LYS A 21 -9.95 0.83 -46.09
C LYS A 21 -10.90 0.86 -44.90
N LEU A 22 -10.63 0.04 -43.88
CA LEU A 22 -11.48 -0.08 -42.69
C LEU A 22 -11.53 1.26 -41.93
N ARG A 23 -12.74 1.74 -41.64
CA ARG A 23 -12.99 2.97 -40.91
C ARG A 23 -13.14 2.64 -39.44
N ILE A 24 -12.06 2.78 -38.70
CA ILE A 24 -11.96 2.45 -37.27
C ILE A 24 -12.30 3.71 -36.47
N ALA A 25 -13.35 3.66 -35.65
CA ALA A 25 -13.68 4.75 -34.74
C ALA A 25 -12.73 4.76 -33.52
N VAL A 26 -12.36 5.95 -33.06
CA VAL A 26 -11.49 6.17 -31.90
C VAL A 26 -12.11 7.23 -30.98
N PRO A 27 -12.23 6.99 -29.66
CA PRO A 27 -12.93 7.90 -28.75
C PRO A 27 -12.20 9.25 -28.59
N GLY A 28 -12.93 10.35 -28.80
CA GLY A 28 -12.50 11.73 -28.53
C GLY A 28 -12.43 12.08 -27.04
N LYS A 29 -11.63 11.35 -26.25
CA LYS A 29 -11.51 11.60 -24.80
C LYS A 29 -10.56 12.77 -24.48
N PRO A 30 -10.97 13.77 -23.69
CA PRO A 30 -10.08 14.85 -23.25
C PRO A 30 -9.15 14.43 -22.08
N GLY A 31 -9.61 13.50 -21.24
CA GLY A 31 -8.90 12.97 -20.08
C GLY A 31 -8.05 11.74 -20.37
N PHE A 32 -7.12 11.41 -19.47
CA PHE A 32 -6.30 10.18 -19.50
C PHE A 32 -5.61 9.85 -20.85
N LYS A 33 -5.08 10.88 -21.52
CA LYS A 33 -4.38 10.86 -22.82
C LYS A 33 -3.22 9.87 -23.00
N ALA A 34 -2.83 9.12 -21.97
CA ALA A 34 -1.92 7.97 -22.11
C ALA A 34 -2.58 6.77 -22.82
N PHE A 35 -3.91 6.62 -22.69
CA PHE A 35 -4.66 5.52 -23.29
C PHE A 35 -5.04 5.81 -24.74
N VAL A 36 -5.72 6.94 -24.94
CA VAL A 36 -6.09 7.48 -26.24
C VAL A 36 -5.88 8.99 -26.23
N ASN A 37 -5.03 9.48 -27.13
CA ASN A 37 -4.81 10.88 -27.45
C ASN A 37 -5.12 11.07 -28.93
N ALA A 38 -6.41 11.25 -29.21
CA ALA A 38 -6.94 11.43 -30.54
C ALA A 38 -7.09 12.92 -30.87
N THR A 39 -6.55 13.33 -32.01
CA THR A 39 -6.70 14.67 -32.60
C THR A 39 -6.99 14.52 -34.08
N SER A 40 -7.60 15.52 -34.71
CA SER A 40 -8.08 15.46 -36.11
C SER A 40 -7.02 15.15 -37.17
N HIS A 41 -5.72 15.17 -36.80
CA HIS A 41 -4.59 14.87 -37.69
C HIS A 41 -3.58 13.87 -37.12
N ASN A 42 -3.72 13.44 -35.85
CA ASN A 42 -2.81 12.50 -35.21
C ASN A 42 -3.53 11.72 -34.10
N VAL A 43 -3.37 10.40 -34.10
CA VAL A 43 -3.99 9.46 -33.16
C VAL A 43 -2.89 8.62 -32.55
N SER A 44 -2.82 8.61 -31.22
CA SER A 44 -1.71 8.05 -30.44
C SER A 44 -2.20 7.58 -29.07
N GLY A 45 -1.42 6.75 -28.37
CA GLY A 45 -1.74 6.26 -27.03
C GLY A 45 -1.60 4.75 -26.92
N TYR A 46 -1.59 4.23 -25.70
CA TYR A 46 -1.43 2.81 -25.39
C TYR A 46 -2.36 1.90 -26.22
N CYS A 47 -3.65 2.23 -26.31
CA CYS A 47 -4.63 1.42 -27.05
C CYS A 47 -4.36 1.43 -28.56
N ILE A 48 -3.77 2.52 -29.09
CA ILE A 48 -3.43 2.68 -30.50
C ILE A 48 -2.17 1.87 -30.82
N ASP A 49 -1.12 2.02 -30.02
CA ASP A 49 0.14 1.31 -30.17
C ASP A 49 -0.05 -0.22 -30.11
N ILE A 50 -0.87 -0.71 -29.16
CA ILE A 50 -1.22 -2.14 -29.05
C ILE A 50 -1.98 -2.62 -30.30
N PHE A 51 -2.98 -1.86 -30.77
CA PHE A 51 -3.70 -2.22 -31.99
C PHE A 51 -2.79 -2.26 -33.22
N GLU A 52 -1.92 -1.27 -33.39
CA GLU A 52 -0.99 -1.26 -34.51
C GLU A 52 0.01 -2.42 -34.47
N ALA A 53 0.55 -2.74 -33.29
CA ALA A 53 1.43 -3.89 -33.12
C ALA A 53 0.71 -5.21 -33.45
N ALA A 54 -0.54 -5.37 -33.00
CA ALA A 54 -1.36 -6.53 -33.33
C ALA A 54 -1.65 -6.62 -34.84
N ALA A 55 -2.01 -5.51 -35.47
CA ALA A 55 -2.26 -5.42 -36.91
C ALA A 55 -1.01 -5.72 -37.76
N LYS A 56 0.20 -5.36 -37.28
CA LYS A 56 1.48 -5.67 -37.93
C LYS A 56 1.87 -7.15 -37.89
N LYS A 57 1.32 -7.91 -36.92
CA LYS A 57 1.51 -9.37 -36.81
C LYS A 57 0.55 -10.22 -37.65
N LEU A 58 -0.52 -9.62 -38.20
CA LEU A 58 -1.49 -10.35 -39.01
C LEU A 58 -0.85 -10.92 -40.29
N PRO A 59 -1.30 -12.09 -40.79
CA PRO A 59 -0.79 -12.69 -42.02
C PRO A 59 -1.15 -11.89 -43.29
N HIS A 60 -2.01 -10.87 -43.17
CA HIS A 60 -2.47 -10.01 -44.25
C HIS A 60 -2.37 -8.53 -43.84
N VAL A 61 -1.89 -7.69 -44.76
CA VAL A 61 -1.67 -6.25 -44.51
C VAL A 61 -3.02 -5.54 -44.37
N LEU A 62 -3.43 -5.31 -43.14
CA LEU A 62 -4.65 -4.58 -42.80
C LEU A 62 -4.54 -3.11 -43.26
N ARG A 63 -5.56 -2.62 -43.99
CA ARG A 63 -5.64 -1.22 -44.40
C ARG A 63 -6.78 -0.53 -43.66
N TYR A 64 -6.43 0.44 -42.83
CA TYR A 64 -7.39 1.14 -41.97
C TYR A 64 -7.15 2.65 -41.93
N GLU A 65 -8.14 3.40 -41.45
CA GLU A 65 -8.03 4.77 -40.96
C GLU A 65 -8.69 4.90 -39.61
N PHE A 66 -8.06 5.67 -38.72
CA PHE A 66 -8.67 6.13 -37.49
C PHE A 66 -9.55 7.35 -37.78
N VAL A 67 -10.82 7.26 -37.40
CA VAL A 67 -11.77 8.38 -37.40
C VAL A 67 -12.01 8.74 -35.94
N VAL A 68 -11.65 9.97 -35.54
CA VAL A 68 -11.95 10.46 -34.19
C VAL A 68 -13.44 10.73 -34.08
N VAL A 69 -14.08 10.21 -33.02
CA VAL A 69 -15.51 10.35 -32.78
C VAL A 69 -15.74 10.79 -31.34
N ASP A 70 -16.36 11.95 -31.18
CA ASP A 70 -16.86 12.45 -29.90
C ASP A 70 -18.21 11.80 -29.59
N GLY A 71 -18.37 11.20 -28.41
CA GLY A 71 -19.58 10.50 -28.00
C GLY A 71 -19.38 9.61 -26.78
N SER A 72 -20.43 8.93 -26.33
CA SER A 72 -20.34 7.90 -25.29
C SER A 72 -19.85 6.55 -25.85
N TYR A 73 -19.32 5.68 -25.00
CA TYR A 73 -18.89 4.35 -25.41
C TYR A 73 -20.03 3.49 -25.98
N ASP A 74 -21.23 3.59 -25.42
CA ASP A 74 -22.40 2.89 -25.91
C ASP A 74 -22.80 3.36 -27.32
N GLU A 75 -22.60 4.65 -27.64
CA GLU A 75 -22.79 5.17 -28.99
C GLU A 75 -21.71 4.67 -29.95
N LEU A 76 -20.44 4.62 -29.54
CA LEU A 76 -19.35 4.06 -30.35
C LEU A 76 -19.60 2.58 -30.69
N VAL A 77 -19.96 1.77 -29.70
CA VAL A 77 -20.35 0.36 -29.88
C VAL A 77 -21.56 0.25 -30.80
N ARG A 78 -22.64 0.99 -30.53
CA ARG A 78 -23.85 0.98 -31.37
C ARG A 78 -23.58 1.40 -32.81
N ASN A 79 -22.63 2.31 -33.05
CA ASN A 79 -22.24 2.71 -34.40
C ASN A 79 -21.53 1.58 -35.17
N VAL A 80 -20.82 0.67 -34.48
CA VAL A 80 -20.30 -0.57 -35.06
C VAL A 80 -21.44 -1.57 -35.34
N CYS A 81 -22.38 -1.77 -34.40
CA CYS A 81 -23.59 -2.59 -34.64
C CYS A 81 -24.38 -2.11 -35.88
N SER A 82 -24.37 -0.79 -36.12
CA SER A 82 -25.10 -0.13 -37.21
C SER A 82 -24.32 -0.07 -38.53
N GLY A 83 -23.10 -0.63 -38.60
CA GLY A 83 -22.25 -0.60 -39.81
C GLY A 83 -21.74 0.80 -40.20
N ILE A 84 -21.73 1.76 -39.26
CA ILE A 84 -21.23 3.13 -39.50
C ILE A 84 -19.69 3.16 -39.43
N TYR A 85 -19.09 2.22 -38.68
CA TYR A 85 -17.65 2.00 -38.56
C TYR A 85 -17.36 0.49 -38.54
N ASP A 86 -16.21 0.08 -39.08
CA ASP A 86 -15.83 -1.33 -39.21
C ASP A 86 -15.19 -1.90 -37.93
N ALA A 87 -14.79 -1.03 -37.00
CA ALA A 87 -14.31 -1.35 -35.66
C ALA A 87 -14.32 -0.12 -34.73
N VAL A 88 -14.14 -0.33 -33.42
CA VAL A 88 -13.69 0.71 -32.48
C VAL A 88 -12.39 0.28 -31.82
N VAL A 89 -11.39 1.17 -31.85
CA VAL A 89 -10.10 1.00 -31.16
C VAL A 89 -9.95 2.13 -30.14
N GLY A 90 -9.86 1.76 -28.87
CA GLY A 90 -9.82 2.71 -27.76
C GLY A 90 -9.96 1.98 -26.43
N ASP A 91 -10.05 2.74 -25.34
CA ASP A 91 -10.19 2.23 -23.98
C ASP A 91 -11.63 1.76 -23.66
N ILE A 92 -12.11 0.74 -24.39
CA ILE A 92 -13.45 0.15 -24.23
C ILE A 92 -13.41 -1.01 -23.24
N THR A 93 -14.02 -0.84 -22.05
CA THR A 93 -14.22 -1.95 -21.10
C THR A 93 -15.13 -3.02 -21.72
N ILE A 94 -14.71 -4.29 -21.72
CA ILE A 94 -15.52 -5.39 -22.24
C ILE A 94 -16.72 -5.62 -21.31
N THR A 95 -17.95 -5.62 -21.84
CA THR A 95 -19.18 -5.84 -21.05
C THR A 95 -20.05 -6.97 -21.60
N ALA A 96 -20.70 -7.71 -20.71
CA ALA A 96 -21.68 -8.73 -21.09
C ALA A 96 -22.98 -8.15 -21.69
N GLU A 97 -23.27 -6.87 -21.41
CA GLU A 97 -24.43 -6.16 -21.97
C GLU A 97 -24.18 -5.81 -23.45
N GLN A 98 -22.96 -5.38 -23.83
CA GLN A 98 -22.59 -5.07 -25.22
C GLN A 98 -22.18 -6.31 -26.04
N ALA A 99 -21.58 -7.34 -25.41
CA ALA A 99 -21.10 -8.56 -26.08
C ALA A 99 -22.23 -9.48 -26.63
N VAL A 100 -23.49 -9.04 -26.54
CA VAL A 100 -24.62 -9.64 -27.26
C VAL A 100 -24.68 -9.14 -28.71
N ASP A 101 -24.29 -7.89 -28.96
CA ASP A 101 -24.47 -7.20 -30.24
C ASP A 101 -23.17 -7.00 -31.04
N VAL A 102 -22.02 -7.01 -30.36
CA VAL A 102 -20.67 -6.90 -30.95
C VAL A 102 -19.73 -7.98 -30.45
N ASP A 103 -18.72 -8.30 -31.26
CA ASP A 103 -17.60 -9.14 -30.82
C ASP A 103 -16.46 -8.26 -30.30
N PHE A 104 -15.86 -8.69 -29.18
CA PHE A 104 -14.68 -8.07 -28.60
C PHE A 104 -13.45 -8.94 -28.84
N THR A 105 -12.28 -8.31 -29.01
CA THR A 105 -11.00 -9.02 -28.89
C THR A 105 -10.76 -9.49 -27.46
N MET A 106 -9.84 -10.45 -27.28
CA MET A 106 -9.25 -10.73 -25.96
C MET A 106 -8.75 -9.44 -25.29
N PRO A 107 -8.85 -9.33 -23.96
CA PRO A 107 -8.41 -8.15 -23.23
C PRO A 107 -6.89 -7.98 -23.31
N TYR A 108 -6.45 -6.76 -23.58
CA TYR A 108 -5.02 -6.41 -23.68
C TYR A 108 -4.50 -5.66 -22.44
N THR A 109 -5.32 -5.53 -21.39
CA THR A 109 -5.01 -4.82 -20.13
C THR A 109 -5.36 -5.65 -18.91
N GLU A 110 -4.86 -5.24 -17.74
CA GLU A 110 -5.19 -5.94 -16.50
C GLU A 110 -6.69 -5.84 -16.15
N SER A 111 -7.26 -7.02 -15.88
CA SER A 111 -8.63 -7.27 -15.46
C SER A 111 -8.92 -6.75 -14.03
N GLY A 112 -9.62 -5.62 -13.89
CA GLY A 112 -10.24 -5.22 -12.63
C GLY A 112 -10.41 -3.72 -12.35
N VAL A 113 -11.25 -3.45 -11.35
CA VAL A 113 -11.50 -2.14 -10.72
C VAL A 113 -10.93 -2.16 -9.31
N SER A 114 -10.27 -1.07 -8.92
CA SER A 114 -9.55 -0.94 -7.66
C SER A 114 -9.80 0.42 -6.99
N LEU A 115 -9.41 0.57 -5.72
CA LEU A 115 -9.49 1.83 -4.99
C LEU A 115 -8.15 2.57 -5.08
N LEU A 116 -8.19 3.86 -5.41
CA LEU A 116 -7.10 4.80 -5.23
C LEU A 116 -7.40 5.67 -4.01
N VAL A 117 -6.50 5.67 -3.03
CA VAL A 117 -6.62 6.48 -1.80
C VAL A 117 -5.38 7.34 -1.60
N LEU A 118 -5.53 8.45 -0.87
CA LEU A 118 -4.40 9.16 -0.28
C LEU A 118 -3.74 8.23 0.75
N THR A 119 -2.42 8.10 0.71
CA THR A 119 -1.66 7.30 1.68
C THR A 119 -1.72 7.97 3.05
N GLU A 120 -1.98 7.20 4.12
CA GLU A 120 -1.89 7.69 5.50
C GLU A 120 -0.42 7.91 5.92
N ASN A 121 0.27 8.87 5.30
CA ASN A 121 1.59 9.33 5.72
C ASN A 121 1.47 10.03 7.08
N ASP A 122 1.78 9.30 8.17
CA ASP A 122 2.15 9.69 9.55
C ASP A 122 1.76 11.10 10.04
N SER A 123 0.51 11.49 9.77
CA SER A 123 -0.13 12.75 10.18
C SER A 123 -1.02 12.58 11.42
N LYS A 124 -0.95 11.39 12.03
CA LYS A 124 -1.27 11.18 13.45
C LYS A 124 -0.12 11.81 14.26
N PRO A 125 -0.38 12.46 15.41
CA PRO A 125 0.63 13.27 16.10
C PRO A 125 1.88 12.46 16.47
N ALA A 126 3.06 13.08 16.39
CA ALA A 126 4.39 12.46 16.48
C ALA A 126 4.75 11.78 17.82
N ILE A 127 3.77 11.57 18.69
CA ILE A 127 3.84 10.85 19.95
C ILE A 127 2.67 9.85 19.96
N GLU A 128 2.85 8.66 19.35
CA GLU A 128 1.87 7.59 19.52
C GLU A 128 2.10 6.96 20.90
N TRP A 129 1.14 7.16 21.82
CA TRP A 129 1.18 6.58 23.17
C TRP A 129 0.85 5.08 23.15
N VAL A 130 1.58 4.29 22.36
CA VAL A 130 1.34 2.87 22.09
C VAL A 130 1.30 2.06 23.39
N PHE A 131 2.17 2.37 24.34
CA PHE A 131 2.29 1.69 25.64
C PHE A 131 1.08 1.89 26.58
N LEU A 132 0.22 2.90 26.35
CA LEU A 132 -1.02 3.05 27.14
C LEU A 132 -2.19 2.25 26.55
N LYS A 133 -2.15 1.88 25.26
CA LYS A 133 -3.24 1.21 24.55
C LYS A 133 -3.59 -0.23 25.00
N PRO A 134 -2.70 -1.06 25.57
CA PRO A 134 -3.03 -2.44 25.97
C PRO A 134 -3.95 -2.56 27.19
N LEU A 135 -4.14 -1.49 27.97
CA LEU A 135 -4.94 -1.49 29.20
C LEU A 135 -5.95 -0.33 29.16
N THR A 136 -7.20 -0.59 29.55
CA THR A 136 -8.22 0.46 29.59
C THR A 136 -7.96 1.45 30.73
N THR A 137 -8.45 2.68 30.60
CA THR A 137 -8.30 3.71 31.65
C THR A 137 -8.89 3.26 32.99
N GLN A 138 -9.96 2.46 32.98
CA GLN A 138 -10.54 1.84 34.17
C GLN A 138 -9.56 0.86 34.85
N LEU A 139 -8.85 0.05 34.06
CA LEU A 139 -7.88 -0.92 34.57
C LEU A 139 -6.58 -0.23 35.06
N TRP A 140 -6.15 0.85 34.41
CA TRP A 140 -5.09 1.74 34.92
C TRP A 140 -5.47 2.36 36.28
N LEU A 141 -6.69 2.87 36.43
CA LEU A 141 -7.18 3.42 37.70
C LEU A 141 -7.32 2.33 38.78
N ALA A 142 -7.75 1.12 38.41
CA ALA A 142 -7.82 -0.03 39.31
C ALA A 142 -6.43 -0.50 39.79
N LEU A 143 -5.42 -0.46 38.92
CA LEU A 143 -4.01 -0.70 39.28
C LEU A 143 -3.51 0.29 40.31
N VAL A 144 -3.70 1.59 40.06
CA VAL A 144 -3.28 2.68 40.95
C VAL A 144 -4.03 2.59 42.29
N GLY A 145 -5.34 2.37 42.28
CA GLY A 145 -6.14 2.17 43.49
C GLY A 145 -5.73 0.92 44.29
N GLY A 146 -5.47 -0.20 43.61
CA GLY A 146 -5.01 -1.45 44.24
C GLY A 146 -3.62 -1.33 44.86
N PHE A 147 -2.73 -0.53 44.27
CA PHE A 147 -1.44 -0.18 44.84
C PHE A 147 -1.59 0.61 46.15
N PHE A 148 -2.39 1.68 46.15
CA PHE A 148 -2.66 2.44 47.38
C PHE A 148 -3.37 1.59 48.45
N PHE A 149 -4.29 0.71 48.05
CA PHE A 149 -5.00 -0.19 48.95
C PHE A 149 -4.06 -1.22 49.60
N THR A 150 -3.19 -1.88 48.83
CA THR A 150 -2.24 -2.86 49.38
C THR A 150 -1.17 -2.21 50.26
N GLY A 151 -0.68 -1.01 49.90
CA GLY A 151 0.17 -0.20 50.78
C GLY A 151 -0.50 0.16 52.11
N LEU A 152 -1.78 0.54 52.10
CA LEU A 152 -2.57 0.82 53.30
C LEU A 152 -2.78 -0.44 54.16
N VAL A 153 -3.07 -1.59 53.55
CA VAL A 153 -3.23 -2.88 54.26
C VAL A 153 -1.91 -3.32 54.92
N VAL A 154 -0.77 -3.21 54.22
CA VAL A 154 0.54 -3.54 54.80
C VAL A 154 0.91 -2.56 55.94
N TRP A 155 0.65 -1.26 55.76
CA TRP A 155 0.82 -0.27 56.83
C TRP A 155 -0.01 -0.61 58.07
N MET A 156 -1.29 -0.92 57.92
CA MET A 156 -2.18 -1.33 59.03
C MET A 156 -1.69 -2.59 59.78
N ILE A 157 -0.99 -3.52 59.12
CA ILE A 157 -0.50 -4.76 59.74
C ILE A 157 0.87 -4.57 60.42
N GLU A 158 1.76 -3.73 59.89
CA GLU A 158 3.09 -3.48 60.49
C GLU A 158 3.08 -2.34 61.54
N PHE A 159 2.18 -1.36 61.44
CA PHE A 159 2.05 -0.22 62.36
C PHE A 159 2.06 -0.60 63.86
N PRO A 160 1.39 -1.67 64.31
CA PRO A 160 1.41 -2.08 65.73
C PRO A 160 2.70 -2.79 66.16
N ARG A 161 3.61 -3.13 65.23
CA ARG A 161 4.61 -4.20 65.44
C ARG A 161 6.03 -3.93 64.94
N ASN A 162 6.27 -2.94 64.07
CA ASN A 162 7.62 -2.57 63.62
C ASN A 162 7.97 -1.11 64.01
N PRO A 163 8.99 -0.85 64.86
CA PRO A 163 9.34 0.51 65.29
C PRO A 163 9.81 1.43 64.14
N GLU A 164 10.27 0.88 63.01
CA GLU A 164 10.62 1.69 61.81
C GLU A 164 9.39 2.42 61.22
N TYR A 165 8.18 1.91 61.50
CA TYR A 165 6.91 2.50 61.07
C TYR A 165 6.34 3.49 62.12
N GLN A 166 7.04 3.74 63.23
CA GLN A 166 6.60 4.65 64.30
C GLN A 166 7.33 5.99 64.19
N GLY A 167 6.73 6.92 63.44
CA GLY A 167 7.26 8.28 63.22
C GLY A 167 6.18 9.28 62.81
N SER A 168 6.55 10.42 62.23
CA SER A 168 5.57 11.40 61.71
C SER A 168 4.73 10.82 60.57
N SER A 169 3.40 11.04 60.60
CA SER A 169 2.43 10.31 59.77
C SER A 169 2.67 10.41 58.26
N LEU A 170 3.14 11.56 57.76
CA LEU A 170 3.49 11.72 56.34
C LEU A 170 4.73 10.90 55.94
N ARG A 171 5.71 10.77 56.85
CA ARG A 171 6.91 9.96 56.63
C ARG A 171 6.58 8.47 56.66
N GLN A 172 5.68 8.02 57.54
CA GLN A 172 5.18 6.64 57.53
C GLN A 172 4.52 6.26 56.20
N CYS A 173 3.62 7.12 55.70
CA CYS A 173 2.93 6.91 54.43
C CYS A 173 3.93 6.88 53.26
N SER A 174 4.88 7.82 53.23
CA SER A 174 5.99 7.82 52.25
C SER A 174 6.78 6.50 52.27
N THR A 175 7.17 5.99 53.44
CA THR A 175 7.88 4.70 53.57
C THR A 175 7.04 3.50 53.10
N ALA A 176 5.74 3.45 53.42
CA ALA A 176 4.86 2.37 52.98
C ALA A 176 4.60 2.39 51.45
N LEU A 177 4.44 3.58 50.86
CA LEU A 177 4.32 3.75 49.41
C LEU A 177 5.62 3.43 48.68
N TYR A 178 6.76 3.89 49.21
CA TYR A 178 8.08 3.55 48.69
C TYR A 178 8.29 2.03 48.72
N PHE A 179 8.00 1.35 49.84
CA PHE A 179 8.10 -0.11 49.92
C PHE A 179 7.20 -0.83 48.91
N SER A 180 5.97 -0.35 48.72
CA SER A 180 5.04 -0.89 47.73
C SER A 180 5.57 -0.72 46.30
N PHE A 181 6.23 0.41 46.01
CA PHE A 181 6.86 0.71 44.72
C PHE A 181 8.13 -0.13 44.49
N SER A 182 8.96 -0.31 45.53
CA SER A 182 10.11 -1.21 45.51
C SER A 182 9.68 -2.66 45.25
N THR A 183 8.55 -3.09 45.82
CA THR A 183 7.95 -4.41 45.55
C THR A 183 7.55 -4.57 44.08
N LEU A 184 6.93 -3.55 43.47
CA LEU A 184 6.58 -3.51 42.04
C LEU A 184 7.78 -3.58 41.10
N THR A 185 8.94 -3.09 41.55
CA THR A 185 10.20 -3.07 40.78
C THR A 185 11.16 -4.20 41.18
N PHE A 186 10.71 -5.20 41.96
CA PHE A 186 11.50 -6.30 42.52
C PHE A 186 12.71 -5.86 43.39
N SER A 187 12.79 -4.60 43.78
CA SER A 187 13.85 -4.03 44.61
C SER A 187 13.62 -4.35 46.09
N HIS A 188 14.31 -5.36 46.61
CA HIS A 188 14.07 -5.89 47.97
C HIS A 188 14.78 -5.06 49.06
N GLY A 189 14.26 -3.85 49.34
CA GLY A 189 14.91 -2.87 50.22
C GLY A 189 14.50 -2.82 51.70
N GLN A 190 13.48 -3.57 52.15
CA GLN A 190 12.97 -3.51 53.55
C GLN A 190 12.57 -4.90 54.08
N ILE A 191 12.77 -5.14 55.38
CA ILE A 191 12.56 -6.44 56.03
C ILE A 191 11.21 -6.47 56.75
N ILE A 192 10.17 -6.95 56.06
CA ILE A 192 8.84 -7.20 56.67
C ILE A 192 8.97 -8.16 57.87
N ARG A 193 8.35 -7.82 59.01
CA ARG A 193 8.38 -8.65 60.22
C ARG A 193 7.15 -9.55 60.36
N SER A 194 5.94 -9.10 60.04
CA SER A 194 4.74 -9.94 60.19
C SER A 194 4.63 -11.04 59.12
N PRO A 195 4.20 -12.27 59.48
CA PRO A 195 3.90 -13.31 58.48
C PRO A 195 2.65 -12.97 57.65
N LEU A 196 1.69 -12.22 58.20
CA LEU A 196 0.47 -11.83 57.48
C LEU A 196 0.78 -10.84 56.35
N SER A 197 1.60 -9.82 56.62
CA SER A 197 2.10 -8.88 55.61
C SER A 197 2.81 -9.60 54.46
N LYS A 198 3.60 -10.65 54.75
CA LYS A 198 4.28 -11.45 53.73
C LYS A 198 3.31 -12.18 52.82
N ILE A 199 2.23 -12.76 53.37
CA ILE A 199 1.18 -13.41 52.58
C ILE A 199 0.47 -12.39 51.68
N VAL A 200 0.11 -11.22 52.19
CA VAL A 200 -0.50 -10.13 51.40
C VAL A 200 0.41 -9.69 50.26
N VAL A 201 1.71 -9.50 50.52
CA VAL A 201 2.71 -9.09 49.52
C VAL A 201 2.94 -10.17 48.46
N VAL A 202 2.96 -11.47 48.83
CA VAL A 202 3.06 -12.58 47.86
C VAL A 202 1.83 -12.64 46.95
N ILE A 203 0.63 -12.45 47.49
CA ILE A 203 -0.61 -12.41 46.71
C ILE A 203 -0.61 -11.19 45.76
N TRP A 204 -0.20 -10.01 46.23
CA TRP A 204 -0.08 -8.82 45.38
C TRP A 204 0.96 -9.00 44.28
N CYS A 205 2.11 -9.59 44.58
CA CYS A 205 3.14 -9.92 43.59
C CYS A 205 2.59 -10.86 42.50
N PHE A 206 1.79 -11.88 42.86
CA PHE A 206 1.13 -12.74 41.88
C PHE A 206 0.14 -11.98 40.98
N VAL A 207 -0.66 -11.06 41.54
CA VAL A 207 -1.57 -10.19 40.76
C VAL A 207 -0.77 -9.32 39.78
N VAL A 208 0.30 -8.67 40.23
CA VAL A 208 1.19 -7.85 39.39
C VAL A 208 1.82 -8.70 38.27
N LEU A 209 2.32 -9.90 38.57
CA LEU A 209 2.88 -10.81 37.57
C LEU A 209 1.88 -11.18 36.47
N VAL A 210 0.64 -11.53 36.84
CA VAL A 210 -0.43 -11.83 35.86
C VAL A 210 -0.74 -10.61 34.98
N ILE A 211 -0.74 -9.40 35.54
CA ILE A 211 -0.98 -8.17 34.79
C ILE A 211 0.18 -7.85 33.83
N VAL A 212 1.44 -8.02 34.24
CA VAL A 212 2.62 -7.82 33.36
C VAL A 212 2.63 -8.82 32.19
N GLN A 213 2.27 -10.08 32.44
CA GLN A 213 2.12 -11.09 31.37
C GLN A 213 0.98 -10.71 30.42
N SER A 214 -0.18 -10.32 30.97
CA SER A 214 -1.36 -9.94 30.19
C SER A 214 -1.13 -8.67 29.36
N TYR A 215 -0.39 -7.69 29.91
CA TYR A 215 0.04 -6.48 29.20
C TYR A 215 0.96 -6.82 28.02
N THR A 216 1.97 -7.65 28.24
CA THR A 216 2.92 -8.07 27.21
C THR A 216 2.22 -8.85 26.08
N ALA A 217 1.32 -9.77 26.42
CA ALA A 217 0.51 -10.50 25.46
C ALA A 217 -0.44 -9.58 24.68
N SER A 218 -1.10 -8.64 25.34
CA SER A 218 -2.03 -7.69 24.70
C SER A 218 -1.30 -6.69 23.79
N LEU A 219 -0.13 -6.18 24.20
CA LEU A 219 0.71 -5.32 23.37
C LEU A 219 1.20 -6.06 22.12
N SER A 220 1.68 -7.30 22.28
CA SER A 220 2.06 -8.18 21.16
C SER A 220 0.88 -8.43 20.22
N SER A 221 -0.30 -8.73 20.75
CA SER A 221 -1.53 -8.93 19.97
C SER A 221 -1.94 -7.67 19.21
N ILE A 222 -1.85 -6.47 19.82
CA ILE A 222 -2.15 -5.19 19.15
C ILE A 222 -1.15 -4.91 18.02
N LEU A 223 0.16 -5.15 18.25
CA LEU A 223 1.18 -4.98 17.23
C LEU A 223 0.97 -5.96 16.06
N THR A 224 0.70 -7.23 16.33
CA THR A 224 0.39 -8.25 15.31
C THR A 224 -0.93 -7.97 14.60
N ALA A 225 -1.97 -7.49 15.28
CA ALA A 225 -3.23 -7.08 14.66
C ALA A 225 -3.05 -5.87 13.71
N LYS A 226 -2.20 -4.90 14.07
CA LYS A 226 -1.73 -3.82 13.17
C LYS A 226 -0.92 -4.34 11.97
N ARG A 227 -0.38 -5.57 11.99
CA ARG A 227 0.27 -6.21 10.82
C ARG A 227 -0.72 -6.98 9.95
N LEU A 228 -1.62 -7.74 10.57
CA LEU A 228 -2.57 -8.62 9.88
C LEU A 228 -3.76 -7.88 9.27
N ARG A 229 -4.13 -6.70 9.81
CA ARG A 229 -4.96 -5.72 9.12
C ARG A 229 -4.06 -4.63 8.51
N PRO A 230 -3.70 -4.72 7.21
CA PRO A 230 -3.21 -3.54 6.51
C PRO A 230 -4.26 -2.42 6.58
N SER A 231 -3.85 -1.15 6.44
CA SER A 231 -4.76 0.02 6.47
C SER A 231 -5.57 0.13 5.16
N VAL A 232 -6.37 -0.91 4.90
CA VAL A 232 -7.23 -1.07 3.74
C VAL A 232 -8.58 -0.45 4.06
N THR A 233 -8.77 0.76 3.57
CA THR A 233 -10.08 1.41 3.45
C THR A 233 -10.97 0.55 2.57
N ASP A 234 -11.80 -0.30 3.17
CA ASP A 234 -12.68 -1.19 2.42
C ASP A 234 -13.89 -0.44 1.86
N LEU A 235 -14.42 -0.88 0.71
CA LEU A 235 -15.51 -0.18 0.02
C LEU A 235 -16.78 -0.18 0.87
N GLU A 236 -17.04 -1.27 1.59
CA GLU A 236 -18.18 -1.39 2.51
C GLU A 236 -18.03 -0.46 3.73
N GLN A 237 -16.79 -0.13 4.13
CA GLN A 237 -16.54 0.88 5.18
C GLN A 237 -16.85 2.29 4.66
N LEU A 238 -16.44 2.64 3.43
CA LEU A 238 -16.81 3.91 2.80
C LEU A 238 -18.33 4.06 2.66
N LEU A 239 -19.03 2.97 2.30
CA LEU A 239 -20.49 2.93 2.24
C LEU A 239 -21.13 3.17 3.62
N SER A 240 -20.64 2.49 4.66
CA SER A 240 -21.16 2.62 6.03
C SER A 240 -20.88 3.97 6.69
N ASN A 241 -19.70 4.55 6.44
CA ASN A 241 -19.32 5.90 6.89
C ASN A 241 -20.09 6.98 6.10
N GLY A 242 -20.59 6.65 4.91
CA GLY A 242 -21.32 7.56 4.04
C GLY A 242 -20.45 8.59 3.33
N ASP A 243 -19.20 8.23 3.04
CA ASP A 243 -18.21 9.11 2.42
C ASP A 243 -18.50 9.39 0.94
N TYR A 244 -17.95 10.52 0.44
CA TYR A 244 -17.90 10.82 -0.99
C TYR A 244 -16.82 9.97 -1.69
N ILE A 245 -17.17 9.43 -2.86
CA ILE A 245 -16.30 8.61 -3.71
C ILE A 245 -16.18 9.25 -5.09
N GLY A 246 -14.96 9.34 -5.62
CA GLY A 246 -14.72 9.76 -6.99
C GLY A 246 -14.73 8.59 -7.97
N HIS A 247 -15.05 8.86 -9.24
CA HIS A 247 -14.88 7.92 -10.34
C HIS A 247 -14.53 8.67 -11.64
N GLN A 248 -14.01 7.96 -12.63
CA GLN A 248 -13.75 8.56 -13.94
C GLN A 248 -15.05 8.98 -14.63
N SER A 249 -15.07 10.17 -15.24
CA SER A 249 -16.18 10.63 -16.08
C SER A 249 -16.32 9.74 -17.32
N GLY A 250 -17.54 9.32 -17.63
CA GLY A 250 -17.83 8.38 -18.73
C GLY A 250 -17.45 6.91 -18.47
N SER A 251 -16.97 6.55 -17.28
CA SER A 251 -16.63 5.15 -16.95
C SER A 251 -17.81 4.35 -16.40
N LEU A 252 -17.85 3.07 -16.81
CA LEU A 252 -18.79 2.05 -16.34
C LEU A 252 -18.80 1.87 -14.81
N VAL A 253 -17.71 2.25 -14.12
CA VAL A 253 -17.61 2.25 -12.65
C VAL A 253 -18.80 2.91 -11.97
N GLN A 254 -19.35 4.00 -12.52
CA GLN A 254 -20.51 4.66 -11.92
C GLN A 254 -21.74 3.74 -11.86
N SER A 255 -21.95 2.91 -12.89
CA SER A 255 -23.07 1.94 -12.91
C SER A 255 -22.84 0.81 -11.89
N VAL A 256 -21.59 0.37 -11.70
CA VAL A 256 -21.21 -0.65 -10.71
C VAL A 256 -21.41 -0.13 -9.29
N LEU A 257 -20.99 1.10 -8.99
CA LEU A 257 -21.20 1.73 -7.68
C LEU A 257 -22.70 1.94 -7.38
N LYS A 258 -23.50 2.34 -8.37
CA LYS A 258 -24.97 2.39 -8.26
C LYS A 258 -25.56 0.99 -7.99
N LYS A 259 -25.16 -0.04 -8.74
CA LYS A 259 -25.57 -1.45 -8.53
C LYS A 259 -25.12 -2.00 -7.15
N ARG A 260 -24.07 -1.44 -6.53
CA ARG A 260 -23.60 -1.72 -5.15
C ARG A 260 -24.35 -0.95 -4.05
N GLY A 261 -25.26 -0.04 -4.39
CA GLY A 261 -26.04 0.74 -3.40
C GLY A 261 -25.46 2.10 -3.02
N PHE A 262 -24.41 2.60 -3.67
CA PHE A 262 -23.95 3.97 -3.46
C PHE A 262 -24.96 4.98 -4.02
N ASN A 263 -25.31 5.97 -3.18
CA ASN A 263 -26.18 7.07 -3.60
C ASN A 263 -25.46 7.98 -4.60
N VAL A 264 -26.11 8.28 -5.72
CA VAL A 264 -25.56 9.10 -6.82
C VAL A 264 -25.06 10.46 -6.33
N ASN A 265 -25.69 11.05 -5.30
CA ASN A 265 -25.30 12.34 -4.73
C ASN A 265 -23.97 12.30 -3.95
N ARG A 266 -23.36 11.12 -3.79
CA ARG A 266 -22.02 10.91 -3.20
C ARG A 266 -20.98 10.44 -4.22
N LEU A 267 -21.35 10.35 -5.50
CA LEU A 267 -20.48 9.90 -6.58
C LEU A 267 -20.04 11.10 -7.43
N ASN A 268 -18.77 11.47 -7.29
CA ASN A 268 -18.19 12.62 -8.00
C ASN A 268 -17.46 12.15 -9.27
N ALA A 269 -17.87 12.65 -10.43
CA ALA A 269 -17.19 12.36 -11.70
C ALA A 269 -15.98 13.29 -11.90
N TYR A 270 -14.82 12.71 -12.23
CA TYR A 270 -13.57 13.42 -12.50
C TYR A 270 -12.98 13.03 -13.87
N THR A 271 -12.37 13.98 -14.57
CA THR A 271 -11.87 13.80 -15.95
C THR A 271 -10.35 13.66 -16.00
N ASN A 272 -9.62 14.30 -15.08
CA ASN A 272 -8.16 14.42 -15.15
C ASN A 272 -7.43 13.92 -13.90
N LYS A 273 -6.18 13.44 -14.08
CA LYS A 273 -5.28 13.03 -12.99
C LYS A 273 -5.08 14.13 -11.94
N THR A 274 -5.08 15.40 -12.34
CA THR A 274 -4.99 16.55 -11.41
C THR A 274 -6.20 16.65 -10.49
N GLU A 275 -7.41 16.47 -11.03
CA GLU A 275 -8.66 16.47 -10.25
C GLU A 275 -8.69 15.30 -9.27
N TYR A 276 -8.17 14.13 -9.66
CA TYR A 276 -8.06 12.96 -8.78
C TYR A 276 -7.22 13.29 -7.53
N ALA A 277 -6.01 13.83 -7.74
CA ALA A 277 -5.11 14.20 -6.67
C ALA A 277 -5.70 15.32 -5.77
N GLU A 278 -6.34 16.33 -6.35
CA GLU A 278 -7.00 17.39 -5.57
C GLU A 278 -8.19 16.88 -4.73
N ALA A 279 -9.04 16.04 -5.30
CA ALA A 279 -10.22 15.52 -4.62
C ALA A 279 -9.83 14.62 -3.43
N LEU A 280 -8.82 13.78 -3.60
CA LEU A 280 -8.26 12.94 -2.54
C LEU A 280 -7.54 13.75 -1.45
N ARG A 281 -6.74 14.77 -1.83
CA ARG A 281 -6.08 15.68 -0.86
C ARG A 281 -7.08 16.52 -0.05
N LYS A 282 -8.22 16.90 -0.63
CA LYS A 282 -9.32 17.57 0.08
C LYS A 282 -10.02 16.61 1.06
N GLY A 283 -10.26 15.37 0.64
CA GLY A 283 -10.96 14.36 1.44
C GLY A 283 -12.47 14.61 1.55
N SER A 284 -13.25 13.55 1.80
CA SER A 284 -14.72 13.59 1.91
C SER A 284 -15.26 14.72 2.80
N LYS A 285 -14.58 15.02 3.91
CA LYS A 285 -15.00 16.03 4.90
C LYS A 285 -14.86 17.49 4.44
N ASN A 286 -14.01 17.78 3.45
CA ASN A 286 -13.76 19.15 2.96
C ASN A 286 -14.25 19.35 1.51
N GLY A 287 -15.27 18.61 1.08
CA GLY A 287 -15.79 18.68 -0.30
C GLY A 287 -14.91 17.98 -1.34
N GLY A 288 -13.98 17.14 -0.92
CA GLY A 288 -13.26 16.18 -1.75
C GLY A 288 -13.93 14.81 -1.71
N VAL A 289 -13.12 13.76 -1.84
CA VAL A 289 -13.53 12.35 -1.75
C VAL A 289 -12.57 11.58 -0.85
N SER A 290 -13.06 10.58 -0.10
CA SER A 290 -12.16 9.72 0.70
C SER A 290 -11.37 8.74 -0.17
N ALA A 291 -11.90 8.43 -1.35
CA ALA A 291 -11.30 7.49 -2.28
C ALA A 291 -11.80 7.73 -3.71
N ILE A 292 -11.07 7.21 -4.69
CA ILE A 292 -11.47 7.15 -6.10
C ILE A 292 -11.54 5.69 -6.53
N VAL A 293 -12.59 5.31 -7.24
CA VAL A 293 -12.75 3.97 -7.82
C VAL A 293 -12.55 4.10 -9.33
N ASP A 294 -11.65 3.30 -9.89
CA ASP A 294 -11.35 3.31 -11.33
C ASP A 294 -10.79 1.95 -11.79
N GLU A 295 -10.69 1.72 -13.10
CA GLU A 295 -10.02 0.52 -13.61
C GLU A 295 -8.51 0.56 -13.32
N ILE A 296 -7.95 -0.59 -12.96
CA ILE A 296 -6.53 -0.76 -12.58
C ILE A 296 -5.56 -0.06 -13.54
N PRO A 297 -5.63 -0.22 -14.88
CA PRO A 297 -4.69 0.46 -15.78
C PRO A 297 -4.69 2.00 -15.66
N TYR A 298 -5.84 2.66 -15.40
CA TYR A 298 -5.87 4.11 -15.17
C TYR A 298 -5.16 4.48 -13.85
N ILE A 299 -5.34 3.68 -12.80
CA ILE A 299 -4.72 3.88 -11.49
C ILE A 299 -3.20 3.64 -11.58
N THR A 300 -2.76 2.59 -12.28
CA THR A 300 -1.33 2.35 -12.56
C THR A 300 -0.73 3.53 -13.32
N SER A 301 -1.38 4.01 -14.38
CA SER A 301 -0.93 5.21 -15.11
C SER A 301 -0.88 6.47 -14.22
N PHE A 302 -1.76 6.58 -13.21
CA PHE A 302 -1.72 7.67 -12.23
C PHE A 302 -0.53 7.54 -11.27
N LEU A 303 -0.32 6.37 -10.67
CA LEU A 303 0.76 6.11 -9.70
C LEU A 303 2.17 6.10 -10.32
N SER A 304 2.26 5.90 -11.63
CA SER A 304 3.52 6.02 -12.39
C SER A 304 3.92 7.46 -12.73
N ASP A 305 3.09 8.49 -12.50
CA ASP A 305 3.57 9.88 -12.54
C ASP A 305 4.38 10.16 -11.25
N PRO A 306 5.67 10.56 -11.35
CA PRO A 306 6.51 10.84 -10.18
C PRO A 306 5.94 11.89 -9.22
N LYS A 307 4.97 12.71 -9.65
CA LYS A 307 4.25 13.67 -8.79
C LYS A 307 3.27 13.02 -7.81
N TYR A 308 2.87 11.77 -8.04
CA TYR A 308 1.78 11.11 -7.30
C TYR A 308 2.23 9.82 -6.59
N HIS A 309 3.29 9.17 -7.08
CA HIS A 309 3.81 7.89 -6.59
C HIS A 309 3.94 7.76 -5.05
N ASN A 310 4.35 8.84 -4.36
CA ASN A 310 4.61 8.82 -2.91
C ASN A 310 3.44 9.34 -2.04
N GLU A 311 2.37 9.87 -2.65
CA GLU A 311 1.23 10.47 -1.94
C GLU A 311 -0.01 9.58 -1.93
N PHE A 312 -0.12 8.65 -2.88
CA PHE A 312 -1.32 7.84 -3.09
C PHE A 312 -0.96 6.37 -3.24
N GLN A 313 -1.91 5.48 -2.97
CA GLN A 313 -1.73 4.04 -3.08
C GLN A 313 -2.96 3.36 -3.68
N MET A 314 -2.73 2.28 -4.44
CA MET A 314 -3.79 1.39 -4.91
C MET A 314 -4.13 0.36 -3.83
N VAL A 315 -5.41 0.16 -3.56
CA VAL A 315 -5.95 -0.62 -2.45
C VAL A 315 -7.15 -1.45 -2.93
N ASN A 316 -7.14 -2.76 -2.66
CA ASN A 316 -8.26 -3.70 -2.83
C ASN A 316 -8.90 -3.83 -4.24
N ARG A 317 -8.99 -5.05 -4.81
CA ARG A 317 -9.68 -5.29 -6.08
C ARG A 317 -11.19 -5.45 -5.86
N ILE A 318 -11.90 -4.31 -5.92
CA ILE A 318 -13.35 -4.17 -5.70
C ILE A 318 -14.19 -5.07 -6.61
N TYR A 319 -13.79 -5.19 -7.88
CA TYR A 319 -14.53 -5.92 -8.90
C TYR A 319 -13.59 -6.39 -10.03
N LYS A 320 -13.97 -7.47 -10.71
CA LYS A 320 -13.21 -8.02 -11.84
C LYS A 320 -13.95 -7.73 -13.16
N THR A 321 -13.59 -6.63 -13.81
CA THR A 321 -13.90 -6.42 -15.24
C THR A 321 -13.05 -7.38 -16.08
N PRO A 322 -13.47 -7.77 -17.30
CA PRO A 322 -12.62 -8.62 -18.16
C PRO A 322 -11.33 -7.93 -18.60
N GLY A 323 -11.35 -6.59 -18.67
CA GLY A 323 -10.29 -5.72 -19.18
C GLY A 323 -10.82 -4.84 -20.33
N LEU A 324 -9.92 -4.06 -20.94
CA LEU A 324 -10.19 -3.31 -22.16
C LEU A 324 -9.96 -4.20 -23.40
N GLY A 325 -10.82 -4.08 -24.41
CA GLY A 325 -10.76 -4.84 -25.68
C GLY A 325 -11.24 -4.03 -26.88
N PHE A 326 -10.80 -4.38 -28.09
CA PHE A 326 -11.24 -3.71 -29.32
C PHE A 326 -12.56 -4.30 -29.82
N VAL A 327 -13.41 -3.47 -30.41
CA VAL A 327 -14.79 -3.82 -30.79
C VAL A 327 -14.90 -4.00 -32.29
N PHE A 328 -15.57 -5.08 -32.72
CA PHE A 328 -15.85 -5.38 -34.13
C PHE A 328 -17.32 -5.75 -34.34
N PRO A 329 -17.83 -5.66 -35.58
CA PRO A 329 -19.10 -6.27 -35.94
C PRO A 329 -19.12 -7.76 -35.58
N LYS A 330 -20.28 -8.24 -35.16
CA LYS A 330 -20.49 -9.63 -34.80
C LYS A 330 -20.16 -10.58 -35.96
N GLU A 331 -19.57 -11.74 -35.64
CA GLU A 331 -19.04 -12.74 -36.56
C GLU A 331 -17.84 -12.24 -37.42
N SER A 332 -17.16 -11.17 -36.99
CA SER A 332 -15.96 -10.64 -37.67
C SER A 332 -14.75 -11.59 -37.54
N GLN A 333 -14.28 -12.09 -38.69
CA GLN A 333 -13.13 -13.00 -38.78
C GLN A 333 -11.84 -12.39 -38.21
N LEU A 334 -11.69 -11.06 -38.25
CA LEU A 334 -10.51 -10.35 -37.72
C LEU A 334 -10.33 -10.50 -36.21
N VAL A 335 -11.42 -10.76 -35.46
CA VAL A 335 -11.40 -10.85 -33.99
C VAL A 335 -10.54 -12.03 -33.51
N HIS A 336 -10.53 -13.14 -34.26
CA HIS A 336 -9.72 -14.31 -33.91
C HIS A 336 -8.22 -14.06 -34.13
N ASP A 337 -7.85 -13.51 -35.30
CA ASP A 337 -6.45 -13.32 -35.68
C ASP A 337 -5.79 -12.19 -34.86
N LEU A 338 -6.50 -11.06 -34.68
CA LEU A 338 -6.12 -10.04 -33.70
C LEU A 338 -6.13 -10.60 -32.27
N SER A 339 -7.05 -11.53 -32.00
CA SER A 339 -7.11 -12.33 -30.77
C SER A 339 -5.75 -12.91 -30.36
N VAL A 340 -5.18 -13.71 -31.27
CA VAL A 340 -3.87 -14.36 -31.08
C VAL A 340 -2.75 -13.32 -31.04
N ALA A 341 -2.74 -12.36 -31.96
CA ALA A 341 -1.71 -11.33 -32.03
C ALA A 341 -1.62 -10.47 -30.76
N ILE A 342 -2.76 -10.14 -30.13
CA ILE A 342 -2.82 -9.42 -28.86
C ILE A 342 -2.23 -10.26 -27.73
N LEU A 343 -2.59 -11.54 -27.60
CA LEU A 343 -2.06 -12.42 -26.56
C LEU A 343 -0.54 -12.58 -26.66
N GLU A 344 0.00 -12.73 -27.87
CA GLU A 344 1.45 -12.75 -28.09
C GLU A 344 2.14 -11.43 -27.73
N LEU A 345 1.45 -10.29 -27.79
CA LEU A 345 1.99 -9.00 -27.36
C LEU A 345 1.96 -8.89 -25.83
N THR A 346 0.85 -9.26 -25.19
CA THR A 346 0.71 -9.23 -23.72
C THR A 346 1.75 -10.10 -23.00
N PHE A 347 2.15 -11.24 -23.59
CA PHE A 347 3.24 -12.08 -23.08
C PHE A 347 4.62 -11.79 -23.70
N GLY A 348 4.70 -10.82 -24.62
CA GLY A 348 5.91 -10.50 -25.39
C GLY A 348 6.61 -9.22 -24.92
N ALA A 349 7.93 -9.17 -25.10
CA ALA A 349 8.73 -8.00 -24.73
C ALA A 349 8.31 -6.69 -25.45
N GLU A 350 7.64 -6.79 -26.60
CA GLU A 350 7.05 -5.64 -27.32
C GLU A 350 5.86 -5.03 -26.55
N GLY A 351 4.94 -5.85 -26.04
CA GLY A 351 3.82 -5.37 -25.24
C GLY A 351 4.29 -4.73 -23.92
N SER A 352 5.26 -5.34 -23.24
CA SER A 352 5.87 -4.74 -22.03
C SER A 352 6.56 -3.41 -22.30
N GLN A 353 7.17 -3.21 -23.47
CA GLN A 353 7.74 -1.91 -23.87
C GLN A 353 6.65 -0.86 -24.15
N ILE A 354 5.54 -1.25 -24.78
CA ILE A 354 4.38 -0.37 -25.00
C ILE A 354 3.73 -0.01 -23.65
N GLU A 355 3.64 -0.96 -22.72
CA GLU A 355 3.15 -0.72 -21.36
C GLU A 355 4.06 0.23 -20.58
N GLU A 356 5.37 -0.03 -20.52
CA GLU A 356 6.33 0.86 -19.82
C GLU A 356 6.31 2.29 -20.41
N LYS A 357 6.17 2.41 -21.74
CA LYS A 357 6.10 3.70 -22.46
C LYS A 357 4.91 4.58 -22.04
N TRP A 358 3.74 3.98 -21.77
CA TRP A 358 2.48 4.74 -21.57
C TRP A 358 1.92 4.65 -20.14
N LEU A 359 2.06 3.50 -19.49
CA LEU A 359 1.59 3.24 -18.13
C LEU A 359 2.72 3.35 -17.11
N GLY A 360 3.98 3.49 -17.56
CA GLY A 360 5.18 3.52 -16.73
C GLY A 360 5.62 2.13 -16.29
N LYS A 361 6.74 2.04 -15.58
CA LYS A 361 7.15 0.76 -14.96
C LYS A 361 6.08 0.31 -13.98
N ALA A 362 5.60 -0.92 -14.14
CA ALA A 362 4.63 -1.53 -13.24
C ALA A 362 5.14 -1.44 -11.80
N THR A 363 4.51 -0.56 -11.01
CA THR A 363 4.63 -0.61 -9.55
C THR A 363 4.07 -1.96 -9.14
N PRO A 364 4.82 -2.83 -8.44
CA PRO A 364 4.34 -4.16 -8.11
C PRO A 364 3.05 -4.01 -7.30
N LEU A 365 1.94 -4.49 -7.86
CA LEU A 365 0.66 -4.49 -7.15
C LEU A 365 0.84 -5.19 -5.79
N PRO A 366 0.21 -4.70 -4.71
CA PRO A 366 0.20 -5.41 -3.45
C PRO A 366 -0.40 -6.80 -3.70
N SER A 367 0.45 -7.81 -3.66
CA SER A 367 0.09 -9.17 -4.05
C SER A 367 -1.00 -9.71 -3.12
N TYR A 368 -1.91 -10.52 -3.67
CA TYR A 368 -2.77 -11.36 -2.83
C TYR A 368 -1.97 -12.45 -2.09
N GLY A 369 -0.71 -12.67 -2.48
CA GLY A 369 0.29 -13.29 -1.62
C GLY A 369 0.69 -12.35 -0.48
N MET A 370 0.32 -12.75 0.74
CA MET A 370 0.91 -12.41 2.05
C MET A 370 1.86 -11.19 2.08
N PRO A 371 1.52 -10.10 2.80
CA PRO A 371 2.34 -8.88 2.77
C PRO A 371 3.78 -9.21 3.17
N ASN A 372 4.73 -8.83 2.31
CA ASN A 372 6.16 -9.06 2.49
C ASN A 372 6.55 -8.80 3.94
N THR A 373 6.93 -9.86 4.65
CA THR A 373 7.10 -9.82 6.11
C THR A 373 8.47 -9.25 6.50
N ASP A 374 8.93 -8.27 5.71
CA ASP A 374 9.99 -7.34 6.01
C ASP A 374 9.53 -6.50 7.20
N ALA A 375 9.76 -7.02 8.40
CA ALA A 375 9.16 -6.54 9.63
C ALA A 375 9.61 -5.12 9.94
N THR A 376 8.82 -4.11 9.50
CA THR A 376 9.20 -2.71 9.66
C THR A 376 9.45 -2.42 11.14
N PRO A 377 10.66 -1.97 11.51
CA PRO A 377 11.10 -1.99 12.91
C PRO A 377 10.27 -1.05 13.77
N LEU A 378 10.20 -1.33 15.07
CA LEU A 378 9.56 -0.44 16.03
C LEU A 378 10.26 0.93 16.01
N THR A 379 9.53 1.96 15.60
CA THR A 379 10.08 3.31 15.43
C THR A 379 10.26 4.02 16.77
N LEU A 380 11.23 4.92 16.86
CA LEU A 380 11.44 5.78 18.03
C LEU A 380 10.15 6.55 18.41
N GLN A 381 9.36 6.96 17.40
CA GLN A 381 8.07 7.62 17.56
C GLN A 381 7.02 6.78 18.30
N SER A 382 7.10 5.45 18.23
CA SER A 382 6.20 4.53 18.96
C SER A 382 6.47 4.51 20.48
N PHE A 383 7.63 5.02 20.90
CA PHE A 383 8.10 5.04 22.29
C PHE A 383 8.47 6.46 22.77
N SER A 384 8.28 7.50 21.95
CA SER A 384 8.70 8.88 22.26
C SER A 384 8.08 9.42 23.55
N GLY A 385 6.84 9.03 23.87
CA GLY A 385 6.17 9.39 25.13
C GLY A 385 6.88 8.87 26.39
N LEU A 386 7.59 7.74 26.33
CA LEU A 386 8.38 7.22 27.46
C LEU A 386 9.64 8.05 27.69
N PHE A 387 10.33 8.45 26.60
CA PHE A 387 11.49 9.33 26.69
C PHE A 387 11.11 10.71 27.27
N ILE A 388 9.96 11.27 26.87
CA ILE A 388 9.44 12.54 27.42
C ILE A 388 9.24 12.45 28.94
N ILE A 389 8.66 11.35 29.45
CA ILE A 389 8.50 11.13 30.89
C ILE A 389 9.89 11.17 31.57
N THR A 390 10.85 10.37 31.09
CA THR A 390 12.20 10.33 31.69
C THR A 390 12.98 11.63 31.60
N SER A 391 12.75 12.45 30.55
CA SER A 391 13.39 13.76 30.42
C SER A 391 12.79 14.82 31.34
N SER A 392 11.50 14.70 31.71
CA SER A 392 10.81 15.68 32.55
C SER A 392 11.29 15.71 34.01
N GLU A 393 12.00 14.67 34.46
CA GLU A 393 12.48 14.53 35.84
C GLU A 393 13.93 15.01 36.03
N GLY A 394 14.62 15.40 34.95
CA GLY A 394 16.04 15.79 34.96
C GLY A 394 16.35 17.25 35.33
N ASP A 395 15.37 18.16 35.28
CA ASP A 395 15.59 19.62 35.36
C ASP A 395 15.38 20.20 36.79
N GLY A 396 15.18 19.32 37.78
CA GLY A 396 14.75 19.68 39.14
C GLY A 396 15.85 19.93 40.19
N GLY A 397 17.12 20.16 39.79
CA GLY A 397 18.22 20.09 40.77
C GLY A 397 19.54 20.77 40.39
N SER A 398 19.57 22.10 40.24
CA SER A 398 20.83 22.89 40.22
C SER A 398 20.65 24.36 40.60
N GLU A 399 20.19 24.64 41.84
CA GLU A 399 20.49 25.93 42.49
C GLU A 399 21.81 25.81 43.26
N GLY A 400 22.83 26.61 42.89
CA GLY A 400 24.21 26.33 43.31
C GLY A 400 25.25 27.45 43.21
N HIS A 401 24.85 28.72 43.40
CA HIS A 401 25.74 29.89 43.67
C HIS A 401 26.89 30.20 42.67
N GLY A 402 26.93 31.43 42.12
CA GLY A 402 28.21 32.00 41.64
C GLY A 402 28.18 33.23 40.72
N GLY A 403 28.30 34.43 41.30
CA GLY A 403 29.03 35.57 40.69
C GLY A 403 28.40 36.32 39.51
N SER A 404 27.91 37.53 39.76
CA SER A 404 27.56 38.51 38.71
C SER A 404 28.78 39.27 38.19
N GLY A 405 28.87 39.56 36.89
CA GLY A 405 29.90 40.45 36.33
C GLY A 405 29.90 40.54 34.78
N PRO A 406 29.57 41.70 34.17
CA PRO A 406 29.59 41.90 32.72
C PRO A 406 30.88 42.61 32.22
N LEU A 407 30.96 42.82 30.90
CA LEU A 407 32.06 43.45 30.14
C LEU A 407 33.26 42.50 29.91
N GLN A 408 34.09 42.65 28.88
CA GLN A 408 34.28 43.80 27.97
C GLN A 408 34.64 43.35 26.54
N ASN A 409 34.34 44.18 25.54
CA ASN A 409 34.72 43.96 24.14
C ASN A 409 36.04 44.70 23.83
N GLY A 410 37.03 44.06 23.21
CA GLY A 410 38.36 44.68 23.03
C GLY A 410 39.32 43.94 22.09
N THR A 411 39.65 44.56 20.96
CA THR A 411 40.64 44.09 19.97
C THR A 411 42.08 44.42 20.39
N GLY A 412 43.02 43.48 20.27
CA GLY A 412 44.46 43.70 20.49
C GLY A 412 45.33 42.74 19.66
N ASN A 413 46.36 43.24 18.98
CA ASN A 413 47.04 42.54 17.89
C ASN A 413 48.53 42.22 18.19
N ARG A 414 49.04 41.15 17.57
CA ARG A 414 50.41 40.97 16.99
C ARG A 414 51.50 40.17 17.75
N SER A 415 52.26 39.43 16.91
CA SER A 415 53.69 39.02 17.02
C SER A 415 54.13 37.68 17.65
N MET A 416 54.25 36.66 16.78
CA MET A 416 55.43 35.77 16.55
C MET A 416 56.30 35.22 17.72
N ALA A 417 56.42 33.88 17.79
CA ALA A 417 57.64 33.13 17.44
C ALA A 417 57.45 31.58 17.39
N ASN A 418 58.31 30.87 16.64
CA ASN A 418 58.70 29.44 16.73
C ASN A 418 57.67 28.28 16.57
N GLN A 419 57.28 28.03 15.31
CA GLN A 419 57.38 26.77 14.51
C GLN A 419 58.30 25.61 15.03
N PRO A 420 58.20 24.29 14.64
CA PRO A 420 57.40 23.60 13.58
C PRO A 420 56.68 22.25 13.95
N HIS A 421 56.05 21.63 12.93
CA HIS A 421 55.68 20.20 12.73
C HIS A 421 54.50 19.61 13.55
N ARG A 422 53.65 18.73 12.98
CA ARG A 422 53.67 18.00 11.69
C ARG A 422 52.46 18.30 10.80
N GLU A 423 52.65 18.23 9.48
CA GLU A 423 51.56 18.14 8.51
C GLU A 423 51.01 16.71 8.38
N ALA A 424 49.75 16.60 7.98
CA ALA A 424 49.17 15.39 7.43
C ALA A 424 48.37 15.75 6.17
N ARG A 425 48.77 15.24 4.99
CA ARG A 425 47.89 15.18 3.82
C ARG A 425 48.33 14.15 2.76
N ASN A 426 47.51 13.09 2.66
CA ASN A 426 46.76 12.73 1.44
C ASN A 426 47.50 12.13 0.22
N VAL A 427 46.68 11.68 -0.74
CA VAL A 427 46.95 11.28 -2.13
C VAL A 427 47.40 9.83 -2.36
N ASN A 428 46.42 9.00 -2.72
CA ASN A 428 46.54 7.76 -3.49
C ASN A 428 47.04 8.05 -4.92
N PRO A 429 47.88 7.20 -5.53
CA PRO A 429 47.48 6.66 -6.83
C PRO A 429 47.84 5.18 -7.11
N GLN A 430 46.88 4.50 -7.74
CA GLN A 430 46.99 3.48 -8.81
C GLN A 430 48.25 2.58 -8.93
N GLY A 431 48.01 1.27 -8.77
CA GLY A 431 48.11 0.32 -9.90
C GLY A 431 49.38 -0.54 -10.03
N VAL A 432 49.17 -1.81 -10.46
CA VAL A 432 49.98 -2.64 -11.41
C VAL A 432 49.47 -4.10 -11.36
N ASN A 433 49.39 -4.72 -12.54
CA ASN A 433 49.37 -6.16 -12.95
C ASN A 433 49.30 -7.28 -11.88
N GLY A 434 48.70 -8.46 -12.14
CA GLY A 434 48.11 -9.01 -13.37
C GLY A 434 48.14 -10.56 -13.35
N ILE A 435 47.76 -11.24 -14.46
CA ILE A 435 47.66 -12.72 -14.62
C ILE A 435 46.50 -13.35 -13.80
N GLY A 436 45.65 -14.27 -14.30
CA GLY A 436 45.37 -14.69 -15.67
C GLY A 436 45.47 -16.21 -15.93
N GLU A 437 44.36 -16.96 -15.82
CA GLU A 437 44.15 -18.27 -16.48
C GLU A 437 42.68 -18.76 -16.40
N SER A 438 42.28 -19.65 -17.32
CA SER A 438 40.96 -20.32 -17.49
C SER A 438 41.07 -21.29 -18.70
N PRO A 439 40.23 -22.34 -18.90
CA PRO A 439 39.10 -22.86 -18.09
C PRO A 439 39.32 -24.33 -17.64
N GLY A 440 38.25 -25.02 -17.20
CA GLY A 440 38.24 -26.48 -17.03
C GLY A 440 36.85 -27.07 -16.72
N ASP A 441 36.34 -27.90 -17.61
CA ASP A 441 35.00 -28.53 -17.53
C ASP A 441 35.00 -29.86 -16.76
N VAL A 442 33.98 -30.11 -15.93
CA VAL A 442 33.47 -31.46 -15.57
C VAL A 442 31.95 -31.36 -15.33
N GLU A 443 31.19 -32.31 -15.87
CA GLU A 443 29.72 -32.40 -15.76
C GLU A 443 29.28 -33.50 -14.73
N PRO A 444 28.02 -33.99 -14.72
CA PRO A 444 27.18 -34.01 -13.52
C PRO A 444 27.35 -35.27 -12.65
N ASN A 445 26.62 -35.33 -11.53
CA ASN A 445 26.31 -36.61 -10.89
C ASN A 445 24.93 -36.59 -10.20
N ASP A 446 24.20 -37.70 -10.30
CA ASP A 446 22.85 -37.87 -9.74
C ASP A 446 22.88 -38.17 -8.23
N SER A 447 21.84 -37.73 -7.51
CA SER A 447 21.21 -38.54 -6.43
C SER A 447 19.92 -37.91 -5.88
N LEU A 448 18.78 -38.51 -6.22
CA LEU A 448 17.62 -38.52 -5.32
C LEU A 448 17.91 -39.46 -4.13
N PRO A 449 17.24 -39.26 -2.98
CA PRO A 449 16.16 -40.20 -2.70
C PRO A 449 14.86 -39.55 -2.21
N GLU A 450 13.84 -40.40 -2.11
CA GLU A 450 12.44 -40.10 -1.82
C GLU A 450 12.19 -39.62 -0.38
N HIS A 451 11.06 -38.92 -0.17
CA HIS A 451 9.98 -39.45 0.68
C HIS A 451 8.67 -38.65 0.46
N ALA A 452 7.62 -39.34 0.01
CA ALA A 452 6.26 -38.81 -0.07
C ALA A 452 5.38 -39.44 1.03
N ILE A 453 4.39 -38.69 1.55
CA ILE A 453 3.43 -39.18 2.55
C ILE A 453 2.00 -38.75 2.17
N LEU A 454 1.16 -39.73 1.84
CA LEU A 454 -0.29 -39.62 1.53
C LEU A 454 -0.97 -40.99 1.77
N ILE A 455 -2.26 -41.13 2.12
CA ILE A 455 -3.20 -40.12 2.65
C ILE A 455 -3.33 -40.34 4.18
N GLU A 456 -4.33 -40.95 4.84
CA GLU A 456 -5.76 -41.18 4.60
C GLU A 456 -6.48 -41.32 5.97
N MET A 457 -7.68 -40.71 6.15
CA MET A 457 -8.77 -41.09 7.09
C MET A 457 -9.82 -39.96 7.13
N ASN A 458 -11.13 -40.19 7.24
CA ASN A 458 -11.99 -41.32 6.85
C ASN A 458 -13.45 -40.77 6.76
N THR A 459 -14.31 -41.34 5.92
CA THR A 459 -15.72 -40.93 5.82
C THR A 459 -16.63 -41.75 6.72
N ARG A 460 -17.51 -41.07 7.48
CA ARG A 460 -18.79 -41.58 7.99
C ARG A 460 -19.71 -40.43 8.39
#